data_AF-A0A6M8W4Q8-F1
#
_entry.id   AF-A0A6M8W4Q8-F1
#
_cell.length_a   1.000
_cell.length_b   1.000
_cell.length_c   1.000
_cell.angle_alpha   90.00
_cell.angle_beta   90.00
_cell.angle_gamma   90.00
#
_symmetry.space_group_name_H-M   'P 1'
#
loop_
_entity.id
_entity.type
_entity.pdbx_description
1 polymer ?
#
loop_
_entity_poly.entity_id
_entity_poly.type
_entity_poly.pdbx_seq_one_letter_code
_entity_poly.pdbx_strand_id
1 'polypeptide(L)'
;MARGDGSRIELRERTFFGVHTVRISHDGRFRELSHGTAVHGSESLDPVARGEPLAYYHRGGPAGHVFATLGDRFARVGLVGLGAGSMAAYGREGQAFDFFEIDPTVVRIAQDPAWFSFLDSSAADVRVVQGDGRLTLAREPDGTYDCLVLDAFSSDSVPVHLLTEEAVAALRPQAQAGRRAAVSSLQPPPRPRALRRGRCREPRGWRASSREMNAPQSRWPRQAAKPAGGWSRRPTRRCSSRSGETSVGRCPGSPPARGPTPAPTSSRPCGPTRTRLGHGRARIADLLDRGIGRALFRTLCRPCGYSPHPTTGARMPTDPTAHKDAPASLTDADREALARMARLTPHAAPLEHLPDVPPARIPRHVAIIMDGNGRWATREGLPHAEGHRRGAETVRRIVEEGGRLGVEAVTLYSFSTENWKRSREEVDALMQLCIAYCQSERESLVREGVRVRVIGRVHELPEDVRAALGQLVEATSKIVGPTLCLAINYGSRQEITDAVRDLAGRVERGELAPDAIDETTISDALGTAGLPEPDLVIRTAGEMRVSNFLLWQISYAELFVSDVFWPEFSAEHFRGAIRAFAARDRRFGARPAPAPRATSR
;
A
#
# COMPACT_ATOMS: atom_id res chain seq x y z
N MET A 1 14.04 5.24 -27.97
CA MET A 1 14.54 6.39 -27.18
C MET A 1 13.40 6.94 -26.37
N ALA A 2 13.32 6.58 -25.09
CA ALA A 2 12.30 7.04 -24.16
C ALA A 2 12.53 8.52 -23.82
N ARG A 3 11.46 9.34 -23.78
CA ARG A 3 11.52 10.67 -23.15
C ARG A 3 11.08 10.49 -21.70
N GLY A 4 12.03 10.52 -20.77
CA GLY A 4 11.78 10.46 -19.32
C GLY A 4 11.06 11.72 -18.81
N ASP A 5 10.61 11.71 -17.55
CA ASP A 5 9.87 12.79 -16.90
C ASP A 5 10.67 14.10 -16.72
N GLY A 6 11.77 14.29 -17.44
CA GLY A 6 12.75 15.39 -17.37
C GLY A 6 13.55 15.51 -16.07
N SER A 7 13.20 14.78 -15.01
CA SER A 7 14.05 14.69 -13.81
C SER A 7 15.23 13.74 -14.05
N ARG A 8 16.41 14.10 -13.54
CA ARG A 8 17.64 13.31 -13.69
C ARG A 8 18.02 12.71 -12.35
N ILE A 9 17.94 11.39 -12.22
CA ILE A 9 18.42 10.69 -11.02
C ILE A 9 19.94 10.74 -10.99
N GLU A 10 20.51 11.26 -9.90
CA GLU A 10 21.96 11.31 -9.67
C GLU A 10 22.43 10.18 -8.76
N LEU A 11 21.60 9.77 -7.80
CA LEU A 11 21.84 8.63 -6.92
C LEU A 11 20.53 7.93 -6.61
N ARG A 12 20.55 6.60 -6.59
CA ARG A 12 19.48 5.79 -5.98
C ARG A 12 20.12 4.64 -5.21
N GLU A 13 19.90 4.62 -3.91
CA GLU A 13 20.50 3.64 -3.01
C GLU A 13 19.47 3.09 -2.04
N ARG A 14 19.56 1.78 -1.79
CA ARG A 14 18.67 1.07 -0.86
C ARG A 14 19.43 0.75 0.42
N THR A 15 18.83 1.11 1.55
CA THR A 15 19.32 0.81 2.90
C THR A 15 18.29 -0.01 3.66
N PHE A 16 18.60 -0.34 4.91
CA PHE A 16 17.62 -0.90 5.85
C PHE A 16 16.42 0.03 6.06
N PHE A 17 16.64 1.35 6.00
CA PHE A 17 15.62 2.36 6.30
C PHE A 17 14.78 2.77 5.09
N GLY A 18 15.17 2.39 3.87
CA GLY A 18 14.38 2.66 2.66
C GLY A 18 15.19 2.79 1.38
N VAL A 19 14.60 3.45 0.37
CA VAL A 19 15.30 3.83 -0.86
C VAL A 19 15.47 5.34 -0.88
N HIS A 20 16.71 5.79 -0.85
CA HIS A 20 17.08 7.18 -0.98
C HIS A 20 17.35 7.49 -2.44
N THR A 21 16.70 8.51 -2.97
CA THR A 21 16.92 9.00 -4.33
C THR A 21 17.31 10.47 -4.28
N VAL A 22 18.51 10.77 -4.79
CA VAL A 22 18.94 12.13 -5.14
C VAL A 22 18.61 12.36 -6.61
N ARG A 23 17.84 13.40 -6.89
CA ARG A 23 17.45 13.74 -8.27
C ARG A 23 17.57 15.23 -8.52
N ILE A 24 17.81 15.59 -9.77
CA ILE A 24 17.57 16.94 -10.28
C ILE A 24 16.11 17.02 -10.72
N SER A 25 15.40 18.06 -10.28
CA SER A 25 14.00 18.33 -10.63
C SER A 25 13.80 18.47 -12.14
N HIS A 26 12.57 18.30 -12.62
CA HIS A 26 12.22 18.38 -14.04
C HIS A 26 12.69 19.66 -14.75
N ASP A 27 12.63 20.78 -14.03
CA ASP A 27 13.02 22.10 -14.52
C ASP A 27 14.54 22.37 -14.39
N GLY A 28 15.31 21.40 -13.88
CA GLY A 28 16.75 21.53 -13.71
C GLY A 28 17.16 22.50 -12.60
N ARG A 29 16.23 23.00 -11.78
CA ARG A 29 16.49 24.08 -10.81
C ARG A 29 16.89 23.59 -9.43
N PHE A 30 16.46 22.39 -9.04
CA PHE A 30 16.62 21.89 -7.69
C PHE A 30 17.25 20.50 -7.70
N ARG A 31 18.05 20.24 -6.68
CA ARG A 31 18.44 18.89 -6.30
C ARG A 31 17.68 18.48 -5.06
N GLU A 32 17.06 17.31 -5.10
CA GLU A 32 16.15 16.83 -4.06
C GLU A 32 16.61 15.47 -3.53
N LEU A 33 16.69 15.36 -2.21
CA LEU A 33 16.82 14.09 -1.51
C LEU A 33 15.40 13.61 -1.17
N SER A 34 15.07 12.38 -1.56
CA SER A 34 13.75 11.80 -1.34
C SER A 34 13.84 10.37 -0.85
N HIS A 35 12.89 9.99 0.00
CA HIS A 35 12.65 8.62 0.42
C HIS A 35 11.14 8.34 0.33
N GLY A 36 10.76 7.38 -0.52
CA GLY A 36 9.35 7.15 -0.85
C GLY A 36 8.72 8.36 -1.52
N THR A 37 7.64 8.89 -0.93
CA THR A 37 6.97 10.12 -1.39
C THR A 37 7.45 11.38 -0.66
N ALA A 38 8.26 11.25 0.39
CA ALA A 38 8.77 12.38 1.15
C ALA A 38 10.06 12.94 0.53
N VAL A 39 10.14 14.27 0.44
CA VAL A 39 11.37 15.00 0.11
C VAL A 39 12.00 15.41 1.43
N HIS A 40 13.19 14.91 1.74
CA HIS A 40 13.95 15.18 2.97
C HIS A 40 14.92 16.37 2.84
N GLY A 41 14.84 17.08 1.73
CA GLY A 41 15.54 18.33 1.50
C GLY A 41 15.63 18.64 0.01
N SER A 42 15.66 19.93 -0.29
CA SER A 42 15.77 20.46 -1.64
C SER A 42 16.76 21.61 -1.60
N GLU A 43 17.74 21.58 -2.49
CA GLU A 43 18.75 22.63 -2.65
C GLU A 43 18.64 23.24 -4.05
N SER A 44 18.73 24.57 -4.11
CA SER A 44 18.76 25.27 -5.39
C SER A 44 20.10 25.05 -6.10
N LEU A 45 20.06 24.73 -7.38
CA LEU A 45 21.27 24.69 -8.22
C LEU A 45 21.74 26.08 -8.62
N ASP A 46 20.90 27.11 -8.49
CA ASP A 46 21.28 28.52 -8.68
C ASP A 46 22.29 28.92 -7.58
N PRO A 47 23.53 29.31 -7.94
CA PRO A 47 24.55 29.71 -6.98
C PRO A 47 24.11 30.80 -5.99
N VAL A 48 23.20 31.69 -6.40
CA VAL A 48 22.72 32.79 -5.53
C VAL A 48 21.79 32.26 -4.42
N ALA A 49 21.05 31.19 -4.69
CA ALA A 49 20.06 30.62 -3.78
C ALA A 49 20.51 29.26 -3.16
N ARG A 50 21.74 28.81 -3.43
CA ARG A 50 22.25 27.48 -3.07
C ARG A 50 22.30 27.21 -1.56
N GLY A 51 22.29 28.25 -0.72
CA GLY A 51 22.22 28.12 0.74
C GLY A 51 20.84 28.44 1.35
N GLU A 52 19.82 28.71 0.54
CA GLU A 52 18.49 28.99 1.07
C GLU A 52 17.80 27.68 1.44
N PRO A 53 17.33 27.49 2.69
CA PRO A 53 16.59 26.28 3.04
C PRO A 53 15.25 26.29 2.29
N LEU A 54 14.96 25.23 1.55
CA LEU A 54 13.72 25.09 0.76
C LEU A 54 12.80 24.02 1.38
N ALA A 55 11.81 23.58 0.61
CA ALA A 55 10.78 22.63 1.03
C ALA A 55 10.11 23.10 2.34
N TYR A 56 9.98 22.22 3.33
CA TYR A 56 9.34 22.54 4.61
C TYR A 56 10.25 23.31 5.60
N TYR A 57 11.52 23.50 5.26
CA TYR A 57 12.48 24.26 6.08
C TYR A 57 12.62 25.73 5.64
N HIS A 58 11.80 26.19 4.70
CA HIS A 58 11.87 27.57 4.22
C HIS A 58 11.70 28.61 5.34
N ARG A 59 12.31 29.80 5.18
CA ARG A 59 12.36 30.83 6.23
C ARG A 59 11.00 31.35 6.69
N GLY A 60 9.98 31.26 5.85
CA GLY A 60 8.59 31.59 6.18
C GLY A 60 7.80 30.45 6.85
N GLY A 61 8.42 29.29 7.06
CA GLY A 61 7.82 28.11 7.67
C GLY A 61 7.91 28.13 9.21
N PRO A 62 7.30 27.17 9.90
CA PRO A 62 7.31 27.09 11.37
C PRO A 62 8.73 27.06 11.96
N ALA A 63 9.64 26.29 11.37
CA ALA A 63 11.04 26.26 11.78
C ALA A 63 11.70 27.62 11.56
N GLY A 64 11.52 28.22 10.38
CA GLY A 64 12.02 29.55 10.07
C GLY A 64 11.56 30.62 11.05
N HIS A 65 10.29 30.62 11.46
CA HIS A 65 9.78 31.54 12.48
C HIS A 65 10.43 31.34 13.85
N VAL A 66 10.69 30.09 14.27
CA VAL A 66 11.39 29.81 15.53
C VAL A 66 12.81 30.35 15.49
N PHE A 67 13.58 30.07 14.43
CA PHE A 67 14.95 30.56 14.30
C PHE A 67 15.02 32.08 14.07
N ALA A 68 14.04 32.68 13.42
CA ALA A 68 13.94 34.13 13.29
C ALA A 68 13.65 34.82 14.63
N THR A 69 12.85 34.19 15.50
CA THR A 69 12.40 34.80 16.78
C THR A 69 13.36 34.52 17.94
N LEU A 70 13.89 33.29 17.99
CA LEU A 70 14.63 32.76 19.14
C LEU A 70 16.05 32.32 18.79
N GLY A 71 16.43 32.31 17.50
CA GLY A 71 17.72 31.79 17.03
C GLY A 71 18.92 32.40 17.73
N ASP A 72 18.89 33.71 18.01
CA ASP A 72 19.94 34.42 18.76
C ASP A 72 20.16 33.92 20.19
N ARG A 73 19.21 33.16 20.74
CA ARG A 73 19.28 32.62 22.10
C ARG A 73 19.86 31.20 22.14
N PHE A 74 20.11 30.59 20.99
CA PHE A 74 20.60 29.23 20.90
C PHE A 74 22.12 29.27 20.73
N ALA A 75 22.86 28.74 21.69
CA ALA A 75 24.29 28.46 21.54
C ALA A 75 24.51 27.07 20.96
N ARG A 76 23.69 26.08 21.38
CA ARG A 76 23.75 24.70 20.87
C ARG A 76 22.37 24.18 20.48
N VAL A 77 22.26 23.67 19.25
CA VAL A 77 21.02 23.12 18.68
C VAL A 77 21.22 21.64 18.38
N GLY A 78 20.32 20.80 18.88
CA GLY A 78 20.29 19.37 18.58
C GLY A 78 19.17 19.06 17.59
N LEU A 79 19.45 18.23 16.58
CA LEU A 79 18.49 17.84 15.57
C LEU A 79 18.47 16.32 15.43
N VAL A 80 17.30 15.70 15.61
CA VAL A 80 17.12 14.27 15.30
C VAL A 80 16.55 14.16 13.90
N GLY A 81 17.34 13.60 12.99
CA GLY A 81 17.10 13.61 11.54
C GLY A 81 18.00 14.62 10.83
N LEU A 82 18.75 14.17 9.82
CA LEU A 82 19.66 15.01 9.05
C LEU A 82 19.04 15.49 7.73
N GLY A 83 18.36 14.59 7.01
CA GLY A 83 17.85 14.89 5.67
C GLY A 83 18.96 15.34 4.73
N ALA A 84 18.72 16.36 3.91
CA ALA A 84 19.76 16.98 3.08
C ALA A 84 20.69 17.93 3.87
N GLY A 85 20.49 18.10 5.17
CA GLY A 85 21.24 19.06 6.01
C GLY A 85 20.68 20.49 6.01
N SER A 86 19.52 20.74 5.39
CA SER A 86 18.97 22.09 5.15
C SER A 86 18.85 22.97 6.40
N MET A 87 18.66 22.39 7.58
CA MET A 87 18.59 23.16 8.84
C MET A 87 19.91 23.81 9.23
N ALA A 88 21.05 23.34 8.71
CA ALA A 88 22.36 23.97 8.93
C ALA A 88 22.43 25.38 8.32
N ALA A 89 21.57 25.72 7.37
CA ALA A 89 21.45 27.07 6.81
C ALA A 89 20.94 28.13 7.81
N TYR A 90 20.43 27.71 8.96
CA TYR A 90 20.06 28.62 10.07
C TYR A 90 21.22 28.90 11.03
N GLY A 91 22.32 28.14 10.91
CA GLY A 91 23.50 28.30 11.76
C GLY A 91 24.13 29.68 11.60
N ARG A 92 24.58 30.25 12.72
CA ARG A 92 25.31 31.51 12.80
C ARG A 92 26.67 31.28 13.45
N GLU A 93 27.59 32.20 13.20
CA GLU A 93 28.93 32.17 13.81
C GLU A 93 28.83 32.09 15.35
N GLY A 94 29.61 31.17 15.94
CA GLY A 94 29.61 30.92 17.39
C GLY A 94 28.50 29.98 17.89
N GLN A 95 27.62 29.48 17.01
CA GLN A 95 26.66 28.43 17.36
C GLN A 95 27.19 27.03 17.02
N ALA A 96 26.66 26.01 17.68
CA ALA A 96 26.93 24.61 17.38
C ALA A 96 25.65 23.84 17.05
N PHE A 97 25.67 23.04 15.99
CA PHE A 97 24.56 22.22 15.51
C PHE A 97 24.96 20.74 15.50
N ASP A 98 24.27 19.94 16.31
CA ASP A 98 24.47 18.48 16.36
C ASP A 98 23.30 17.79 15.66
N PHE A 99 23.60 17.06 14.57
CA PHE A 99 22.62 16.24 13.86
C PHE A 99 22.79 14.77 14.24
N PHE A 100 21.69 14.11 14.60
CA PHE A 100 21.63 12.69 14.91
C PHE A 100 20.90 11.95 13.80
N GLU A 101 21.63 11.11 13.07
CA GLU A 101 21.10 10.38 11.91
C GLU A 101 21.39 8.90 12.01
N ILE A 102 20.35 8.08 11.86
CA ILE A 102 20.46 6.62 12.01
C ILE A 102 20.94 5.96 10.72
N ASP A 103 20.67 6.57 9.56
CA ASP A 103 21.02 6.02 8.26
C ASP A 103 22.40 6.52 7.76
N PRO A 104 23.42 5.64 7.67
CA PRO A 104 24.74 6.02 7.15
C PRO A 104 24.71 6.56 5.71
N THR A 105 23.75 6.14 4.88
CA THR A 105 23.62 6.64 3.51
C THR A 105 23.14 8.09 3.50
N VAL A 106 22.24 8.48 4.41
CA VAL A 106 21.80 9.88 4.53
C VAL A 106 22.96 10.76 5.02
N VAL A 107 23.74 10.27 6.00
CA VAL A 107 24.97 10.96 6.46
C VAL A 107 25.92 11.21 5.30
N ARG A 108 26.25 10.16 4.53
CA ARG A 108 27.14 10.29 3.37
C ARG A 108 26.57 11.23 2.31
N ILE A 109 25.26 11.21 2.07
CA ILE A 109 24.63 12.07 1.08
C ILE A 109 24.72 13.55 1.48
N ALA A 110 24.41 13.87 2.73
CA ALA A 110 24.38 15.25 3.22
C ALA A 110 25.78 15.84 3.46
N GLN A 111 26.79 14.99 3.72
CA GLN A 111 28.19 15.41 3.90
C GLN A 111 28.94 15.61 2.59
N ASP A 112 28.45 15.09 1.46
CA ASP A 112 29.10 15.26 0.17
C ASP A 112 28.62 16.56 -0.50
N PRO A 113 29.47 17.59 -0.61
CA PRO A 113 29.10 18.87 -1.23
C PRO A 113 28.81 18.75 -2.73
N ALA A 114 29.15 17.62 -3.37
CA ALA A 114 28.69 17.34 -4.74
C ALA A 114 27.17 17.16 -4.81
N TRP A 115 26.54 16.71 -3.72
CA TRP A 115 25.09 16.60 -3.60
C TRP A 115 24.49 17.76 -2.82
N PHE A 116 24.90 18.02 -1.58
CA PHE A 116 24.30 19.10 -0.78
C PHE A 116 25.36 19.90 -0.05
N SER A 117 25.26 21.23 -0.13
CA SER A 117 26.25 22.15 0.43
C SER A 117 25.90 22.67 1.82
N PHE A 118 24.70 22.37 2.35
CA PHE A 118 24.20 22.97 3.58
C PHE A 118 25.12 22.80 4.80
N LEU A 119 25.74 21.63 4.98
CA LEU A 119 26.62 21.39 6.12
C LEU A 119 27.96 22.13 5.97
N ASP A 120 28.53 22.10 4.76
CA ASP A 120 29.80 22.75 4.41
C ASP A 120 29.71 24.28 4.43
N SER A 121 28.57 24.82 4.01
CA SER A 121 28.31 26.26 3.93
C SER A 121 27.72 26.88 5.21
N SER A 122 27.52 26.08 6.27
CA SER A 122 26.97 26.59 7.52
C SER A 122 27.97 27.53 8.22
N ALA A 123 27.46 28.63 8.79
CA ALA A 123 28.27 29.50 9.64
C ALA A 123 28.41 28.96 11.09
N ALA A 124 27.68 27.91 11.44
CA ALA A 124 27.79 27.24 12.74
C ALA A 124 28.82 26.09 12.70
N ASP A 125 29.30 25.68 13.87
CA ASP A 125 30.05 24.42 14.02
C ASP A 125 29.08 23.24 13.91
N VAL A 126 29.22 22.42 12.86
CA VAL A 126 28.29 21.33 12.55
C VAL A 126 28.92 19.97 12.87
N ARG A 127 28.27 19.20 13.74
CA ARG A 127 28.64 17.82 14.08
C ARG A 127 27.53 16.87 13.64
N VAL A 128 27.88 15.82 12.90
CA VAL A 128 26.95 14.73 12.56
C VAL A 128 27.31 13.49 13.37
N VAL A 129 26.34 12.99 14.15
CA VAL A 129 26.46 11.81 14.99
C VAL A 129 25.62 10.68 14.40
N GLN A 130 26.30 9.70 13.82
CA GLN A 130 25.64 8.54 13.24
C GLN A 130 25.16 7.56 14.34
N GLY A 131 23.88 7.20 14.34
CA GLY A 131 23.28 6.23 15.25
C GLY A 131 21.81 6.52 15.57
N ASP A 132 21.16 5.66 16.36
CA ASP A 132 19.79 5.89 16.82
C ASP A 132 19.74 7.15 17.69
N GLY A 133 19.09 8.20 17.19
CA GLY A 133 18.97 9.51 17.85
C GLY A 133 18.45 9.44 19.28
N ARG A 134 17.62 8.45 19.64
CA ARG A 134 17.13 8.28 21.02
C ARG A 134 18.25 7.83 21.95
N LEU A 135 19.10 6.91 21.47
CA LEU A 135 20.18 6.32 22.25
C LEU A 135 21.41 7.24 22.29
N THR A 136 21.72 7.90 21.18
CA THR A 136 22.85 8.82 21.09
C THR A 136 22.57 10.10 21.86
N LEU A 137 21.37 10.68 21.75
CA LEU A 137 21.00 11.86 22.53
C LEU A 137 20.92 11.55 24.04
N ALA A 138 20.48 10.35 24.44
CA ALA A 138 20.44 9.95 25.85
C ALA A 138 21.83 9.82 26.51
N ARG A 139 22.91 9.81 25.72
CA ARG A 139 24.29 9.80 26.22
C ARG A 139 24.87 11.20 26.40
N GLU A 140 24.21 12.22 25.85
CA GLU A 140 24.62 13.61 26.05
C GLU A 140 24.24 14.05 27.49
N PRO A 141 25.02 14.97 28.09
CA PRO A 141 24.67 15.52 29.40
C PRO A 141 23.31 16.26 29.38
N ASP A 142 22.57 16.18 30.48
CA ASP A 142 21.32 16.93 30.63
C ASP A 142 21.55 18.44 30.44
N GLY A 143 20.63 19.09 29.72
CA GLY A 143 20.72 20.53 29.42
C GLY A 143 21.77 20.93 28.38
N THR A 144 22.31 19.98 27.61
CA THR A 144 23.28 20.25 26.53
C THR A 144 22.72 21.17 25.43
N TYR A 145 21.42 21.07 25.12
CA TYR A 145 20.82 21.79 23.99
C TYR A 145 19.87 22.91 24.44
N ASP A 146 20.01 24.08 23.81
CA ASP A 146 19.09 25.21 23.96
C ASP A 146 17.82 25.03 23.12
N CYS A 147 17.92 24.25 22.05
CA CYS A 147 16.84 23.90 21.15
C CYS A 147 17.02 22.46 20.67
N LEU A 148 15.96 21.66 20.72
CA LEU A 148 15.94 20.30 20.19
C LEU A 148 14.87 20.19 19.11
N VAL A 149 15.30 19.97 17.87
CA VAL A 149 14.42 19.79 16.71
C VAL A 149 14.25 18.28 16.47
N LEU A 150 13.02 17.84 16.28
CA LEU A 150 12.69 16.45 15.98
C LEU A 150 12.12 16.35 14.58
N ASP A 151 12.95 15.91 13.64
CA ASP A 151 12.64 15.77 12.22
C ASP A 151 12.91 14.34 11.74
N ALA A 152 12.42 13.38 12.52
CA ALA A 152 12.54 11.96 12.22
C ALA A 152 11.34 11.47 11.40
N PHE A 153 11.62 10.78 10.30
CA PHE A 153 10.60 10.25 9.39
C PHE A 153 10.90 8.82 8.94
N SER A 154 9.84 8.04 8.75
CA SER A 154 9.87 6.80 7.98
C SER A 154 8.95 6.97 6.77
N SER A 155 9.53 7.08 5.56
CA SER A 155 8.90 7.16 4.21
C SER A 155 7.79 8.21 4.00
N ASP A 156 6.77 8.21 4.84
CA ASP A 156 5.49 8.91 4.70
C ASP A 156 4.88 9.33 6.05
N SER A 157 5.52 9.04 7.19
CA SER A 157 5.03 9.45 8.51
C SER A 157 6.12 9.67 9.55
N VAL A 158 5.83 10.51 10.55
CA VAL A 158 6.64 10.61 11.77
C VAL A 158 6.52 9.29 12.52
N PRO A 159 7.63 8.64 12.94
CA PRO A 159 7.57 7.39 13.67
C PRO A 159 6.70 7.53 14.92
N VAL A 160 5.63 6.73 15.01
CA VAL A 160 4.60 6.86 16.06
C VAL A 160 5.19 6.78 17.48
N HIS A 161 6.28 6.04 17.65
CA HIS A 161 6.97 5.92 18.93
C HIS A 161 7.67 7.22 19.38
N LEU A 162 7.86 8.21 18.50
CA LEU A 162 8.37 9.54 18.85
C LEU A 162 7.25 10.52 19.22
N LEU A 163 5.99 10.12 19.03
CA LEU A 163 4.80 10.91 19.36
C LEU A 163 4.20 10.57 20.74
N THR A 164 4.85 9.71 21.52
CA THR A 164 4.35 9.29 22.84
C THR A 164 4.84 10.20 23.97
N GLU A 165 4.11 10.23 25.08
CA GLU A 165 4.51 10.99 26.27
C GLU A 165 5.86 10.50 26.81
N GLU A 166 6.15 9.20 26.72
CA GLU A 166 7.39 8.58 27.15
C GLU A 166 8.58 9.04 26.29
N ALA A 167 8.41 9.14 24.97
CA ALA A 167 9.46 9.64 24.09
C ALA A 167 9.76 11.12 24.36
N VAL A 168 8.72 11.94 24.50
CA VAL A 168 8.89 13.36 24.87
C VAL A 168 9.49 13.49 26.28
N ALA A 169 9.15 12.60 27.21
CA ALA A 169 9.73 12.57 28.55
C ALA A 169 11.21 12.14 28.54
N ALA A 170 11.60 11.20 27.68
CA ALA A 170 12.98 10.74 27.54
C ALA A 170 13.90 11.81 26.93
N LEU A 171 13.37 12.66 26.04
CA LEU A 171 14.10 13.78 25.42
C LEU A 171 14.11 15.04 26.30
N ARG A 172 13.27 15.07 27.34
CA ARG A 172 13.05 16.21 28.24
C ARG A 172 14.29 16.66 29.03
N PRO A 173 15.15 15.77 29.55
CA PRO A 173 16.32 16.16 30.33
C PRO A 173 17.40 16.85 29.49
N GLN A 174 17.44 16.56 28.18
CA GLN A 174 18.47 17.01 27.25
C GLN A 174 18.31 18.49 26.83
N ALA A 175 17.12 19.06 27.00
CA ALA A 175 16.83 20.46 26.74
C ALA A 175 16.82 21.29 28.04
N GLN A 176 17.50 22.44 28.04
CA GLN A 176 17.54 23.33 29.20
C GLN A 176 16.14 23.71 29.70
N ALA A 177 15.98 23.79 31.03
CA ALA A 177 14.72 24.16 31.65
C ALA A 177 14.30 25.58 31.23
N GLY A 178 13.13 25.71 30.58
CA GLY A 178 12.58 26.99 30.11
C GLY A 178 12.96 27.40 28.69
N ARG A 179 13.77 26.62 27.97
CA ARG A 179 14.13 26.83 26.55
C ARG A 179 13.83 25.56 25.77
N ARG A 180 12.55 25.38 25.40
CA ARG A 180 12.08 24.19 24.67
C ARG A 180 11.27 24.63 23.46
N ALA A 181 11.75 24.34 22.27
CA ALA A 181 11.00 24.45 21.04
C ALA A 181 10.93 23.07 20.40
N ALA A 182 9.77 22.43 20.41
CA ALA A 182 9.50 21.25 19.60
C ALA A 182 8.81 21.73 18.32
N VAL A 183 9.53 21.72 17.20
CA VAL A 183 8.96 22.02 15.89
C VAL A 183 8.71 20.70 15.19
N SER A 184 7.44 20.32 15.05
CA SER A 184 7.04 19.20 14.19
C SER A 184 6.58 19.77 12.84
N SER A 185 7.20 19.28 11.76
CA SER A 185 7.14 19.84 10.41
C SER A 185 6.00 19.29 9.53
N LEU A 186 4.83 18.95 10.11
CA LEU A 186 3.63 18.66 9.32
C LEU A 186 2.74 19.89 9.18
N GLN A 187 2.38 20.23 7.92
CA GLN A 187 1.17 20.99 7.63
C GLN A 187 -0.02 20.33 8.35
N PRO A 188 -0.92 21.09 9.01
CA PRO A 188 -2.17 20.52 9.45
C PRO A 188 -2.94 20.03 8.20
N PRO A 189 -3.68 18.90 8.28
CA PRO A 189 -4.55 18.48 7.18
C PRO A 189 -5.50 19.63 6.80
N PRO A 190 -5.90 19.75 5.52
CA PRO A 190 -6.86 20.77 5.11
C PRO A 190 -8.09 20.66 6.02
N ARG A 191 -8.46 21.77 6.66
CA ARG A 191 -9.61 21.82 7.57
C ARG A 191 -10.84 21.27 6.84
N PRO A 192 -11.61 20.33 7.43
CA PRO A 192 -12.87 19.94 6.84
C PRO A 192 -13.77 21.17 6.73
N ARG A 193 -14.32 21.39 5.53
CA ARG A 193 -15.32 22.43 5.26
C ARG A 193 -16.45 22.33 6.28
N ALA A 194 -16.69 23.46 6.95
CA ALA A 194 -17.83 23.81 7.80
C ALA A 194 -18.90 22.72 8.02
N LEU A 195 -18.79 22.00 9.14
CA LEU A 195 -19.96 21.39 9.77
C LEU A 195 -20.85 22.51 10.32
N ARG A 196 -22.08 22.58 9.79
CA ARG A 196 -23.16 23.42 10.28
C ARG A 196 -23.32 23.29 11.79
N ARG A 197 -23.55 24.44 12.44
CA ARG A 197 -23.77 24.66 13.87
C ARG A 197 -24.59 23.54 14.53
N GLY A 198 -23.92 22.73 15.35
CA GLY A 198 -24.52 21.89 16.39
C GLY A 198 -23.75 22.11 17.68
N ARG A 199 -24.42 22.61 18.72
CA ARG A 199 -23.82 22.96 20.01
C ARG A 199 -23.17 21.72 20.64
N CYS A 200 -21.85 21.75 20.86
CA CYS A 200 -21.18 20.88 21.82
C CYS A 200 -20.44 21.75 22.83
N ARG A 201 -20.65 21.44 24.11
CA ARG A 201 -20.08 22.15 25.28
C ARG A 201 -18.57 21.93 25.37
N GLU A 202 -17.80 23.01 25.57
CA GLU A 202 -16.38 22.95 25.90
C GLU A 202 -16.14 22.44 27.33
N PRO A 203 -15.15 21.55 27.56
CA PRO A 203 -14.55 21.36 28.88
C PRO A 203 -13.57 22.51 29.18
N ARG A 204 -13.71 23.11 30.37
CA ARG A 204 -12.86 24.19 30.86
C ARG A 204 -11.48 23.66 31.27
N GLY A 205 -10.43 24.36 30.84
CA GLY A 205 -9.10 24.29 31.45
C GLY A 205 -8.05 24.85 30.49
N TRP A 206 -7.18 25.73 31.00
CA TRP A 206 -6.07 26.41 30.30
C TRP A 206 -6.43 27.74 29.61
N ARG A 207 -6.43 28.82 30.40
CA ARG A 207 -6.03 30.15 29.92
C ARG A 207 -4.82 30.61 30.71
N ALA A 208 -3.78 30.96 29.95
CA ALA A 208 -2.60 31.69 30.41
C ALA A 208 -3.00 33.05 30.98
N SER A 209 -2.36 33.41 32.08
CA SER A 209 -2.47 34.70 32.74
C SER A 209 -1.67 35.77 32.01
N SER A 210 -2.33 36.82 31.55
CA SER A 210 -1.75 38.16 31.42
C SER A 210 -2.41 39.05 32.48
N ARG A 211 -1.62 39.52 33.44
CA ARG A 211 -2.00 40.52 34.46
C ARG A 211 -1.45 41.88 34.02
N GLU A 212 -2.33 42.86 33.89
CA GLU A 212 -2.10 44.30 34.15
C GLU A 212 -3.51 44.94 34.26
N MET A 213 -4.02 45.11 35.49
CA MET A 213 -4.14 46.37 36.26
C MET A 213 -5.09 47.43 35.67
N ASN A 214 -6.38 47.41 36.10
CA ASN A 214 -7.04 48.49 36.86
C ASN A 214 -8.53 48.16 37.18
N ALA A 215 -8.97 48.59 38.36
CA ALA A 215 -10.17 48.22 39.16
C ALA A 215 -11.50 48.93 38.71
N PRO A 216 -12.65 48.90 39.45
CA PRO A 216 -13.12 48.06 40.59
C PRO A 216 -14.59 47.53 40.52
N GLN A 217 -14.92 46.61 41.47
CA GLN A 217 -16.22 46.40 42.17
C GLN A 217 -17.45 45.86 41.38
N SER A 218 -18.16 44.80 41.78
CA SER A 218 -18.75 44.56 43.11
C SER A 218 -19.40 43.16 43.27
N ARG A 219 -19.47 42.73 44.54
CA ARG A 219 -20.45 41.85 45.24
C ARG A 219 -20.50 40.32 45.02
N TRP A 220 -20.05 39.63 46.08
CA TRP A 220 -20.39 38.29 46.59
C TRP A 220 -21.80 38.27 47.26
N PRO A 221 -22.47 37.10 47.52
CA PRO A 221 -22.11 36.04 48.50
C PRO A 221 -22.23 34.59 47.95
N ARG A 222 -21.30 33.66 48.23
CA ARG A 222 -21.10 32.75 49.39
C ARG A 222 -22.25 31.74 49.65
N GLN A 223 -21.92 30.44 49.50
CA GLN A 223 -22.11 29.32 50.47
C GLN A 223 -21.58 28.00 49.83
N ALA A 224 -20.47 27.41 50.32
CA ALA A 224 -20.33 26.35 51.35
C ALA A 224 -20.60 24.91 50.81
N ALA A 225 -19.54 24.11 50.54
CA ALA A 225 -19.04 22.95 51.32
C ALA A 225 -19.83 21.63 51.05
N LYS A 226 -19.34 20.38 50.98
CA LYS A 226 -18.05 19.64 50.92
C LYS A 226 -18.45 18.14 50.58
N PRO A 227 -17.52 17.17 50.41
CA PRO A 227 -17.68 15.99 49.52
C PRO A 227 -17.66 14.60 50.24
N ALA A 228 -17.91 13.50 49.48
CA ALA A 228 -17.41 12.10 49.61
C ALA A 228 -18.28 11.19 48.68
N GLY A 229 -17.90 10.05 48.08
CA GLY A 229 -16.74 9.14 48.04
C GLY A 229 -16.98 8.17 46.84
N GLY A 230 -15.97 7.58 46.20
CA GLY A 230 -15.50 6.19 46.43
C GLY A 230 -16.63 5.14 46.36
N TRP A 231 -16.57 4.08 45.55
CA TRP A 231 -16.14 2.74 46.02
C TRP A 231 -15.95 1.73 44.87
N SER A 232 -15.16 0.70 45.18
CA SER A 232 -14.56 -0.35 44.35
C SER A 232 -15.38 -1.65 44.19
N ARG A 233 -14.94 -2.45 43.20
CA ARG A 233 -15.33 -3.84 42.85
C ARG A 233 -15.20 -4.88 43.99
N ARG A 234 -16.04 -5.94 44.00
CA ARG A 234 -15.71 -7.40 43.87
C ARG A 234 -16.94 -8.34 44.10
N PRO A 235 -16.88 -9.70 43.93
CA PRO A 235 -17.80 -10.43 43.03
C PRO A 235 -18.51 -11.70 43.63
N THR A 236 -19.15 -12.47 42.73
CA THR A 236 -19.53 -13.91 42.75
C THR A 236 -20.56 -14.45 43.75
N ARG A 237 -21.55 -15.20 43.23
CA ARG A 237 -22.02 -16.50 43.76
C ARG A 237 -22.87 -17.28 42.74
N ARG A 238 -22.78 -18.62 42.83
CA ARG A 238 -23.39 -19.67 41.99
C ARG A 238 -24.32 -20.55 42.87
N CYS A 239 -25.13 -21.39 42.22
CA CYS A 239 -26.01 -22.48 42.74
C CYS A 239 -27.35 -22.04 43.40
N SER A 240 -28.50 -22.71 43.24
CA SER A 240 -28.83 -24.08 42.76
C SER A 240 -30.36 -24.29 42.58
N SER A 241 -30.72 -25.13 41.59
CA SER A 241 -31.77 -26.19 41.52
C SER A 241 -33.22 -26.05 42.04
N ARG A 242 -34.15 -26.53 41.18
CA ARG A 242 -35.44 -27.28 41.39
C ARG A 242 -36.60 -26.63 40.60
N SER A 243 -37.62 -27.30 40.03
CA SER A 243 -37.95 -28.67 39.58
C SER A 243 -39.43 -28.64 39.12
N GLY A 244 -39.84 -29.50 38.16
CA GLY A 244 -41.25 -29.85 37.84
C GLY A 244 -41.72 -29.34 36.48
N GLU A 245 -41.85 -30.12 35.39
CA GLU A 245 -42.67 -31.31 35.06
C GLU A 245 -43.89 -31.00 34.15
N THR A 246 -43.91 -31.67 32.97
CA THR A 246 -45.06 -32.17 32.16
C THR A 246 -46.00 -31.15 31.47
N SER A 247 -46.51 -31.30 30.23
CA SER A 247 -46.76 -32.45 29.34
C SER A 247 -47.05 -32.05 27.86
N VAL A 248 -46.57 -32.89 26.93
CA VAL A 248 -47.15 -33.45 25.68
C VAL A 248 -48.20 -32.70 24.82
N GLY A 249 -47.97 -32.57 23.50
CA GLY A 249 -49.04 -32.37 22.49
C GLY A 249 -48.64 -32.14 21.01
N ARG A 250 -48.41 -33.24 20.28
CA ARG A 250 -48.45 -33.53 18.80
C ARG A 250 -48.70 -32.44 17.71
N CYS A 251 -47.88 -32.52 16.65
CA CYS A 251 -48.14 -32.20 15.21
C CYS A 251 -49.11 -33.23 14.56
N PRO A 252 -49.71 -33.07 13.33
CA PRO A 252 -49.13 -32.48 12.10
C PRO A 252 -50.09 -31.80 11.07
N GLY A 253 -49.53 -31.28 9.96
CA GLY A 253 -50.21 -31.26 8.63
C GLY A 253 -50.20 -29.95 7.82
N SER A 254 -49.60 -30.00 6.63
CA SER A 254 -49.84 -29.11 5.45
C SER A 254 -50.43 -29.98 4.31
N PRO A 255 -50.75 -29.50 3.07
CA PRO A 255 -51.14 -28.19 2.51
C PRO A 255 -52.50 -28.28 1.75
N PRO A 256 -52.96 -27.33 0.87
CA PRO A 256 -52.60 -27.38 -0.57
C PRO A 256 -52.65 -26.03 -1.36
N ALA A 257 -52.30 -26.09 -2.65
CA ALA A 257 -52.31 -25.03 -3.67
C ALA A 257 -53.47 -25.17 -4.69
N ARG A 258 -53.87 -24.06 -5.37
CA ARG A 258 -54.17 -23.88 -6.83
C ARG A 258 -54.93 -22.57 -7.12
N GLY A 259 -54.62 -21.93 -8.27
CA GLY A 259 -55.22 -20.67 -8.81
C GLY A 259 -56.65 -20.83 -9.38
N PRO A 260 -57.20 -19.86 -10.17
CA PRO A 260 -56.65 -19.48 -11.50
C PRO A 260 -56.82 -18.00 -11.94
N THR A 261 -56.30 -17.69 -13.14
CA THR A 261 -56.39 -16.46 -13.99
C THR A 261 -57.81 -16.18 -14.52
N PRO A 262 -58.15 -14.95 -15.00
CA PRO A 262 -57.98 -14.63 -16.44
C PRO A 262 -57.69 -13.14 -16.81
N ALA A 263 -57.26 -12.92 -18.06
CA ALA A 263 -57.30 -11.66 -18.85
C ALA A 263 -58.27 -11.89 -20.06
N PRO A 264 -58.46 -11.01 -21.08
CA PRO A 264 -57.91 -9.67 -21.37
C PRO A 264 -58.96 -8.65 -21.93
N THR A 265 -58.59 -7.37 -22.15
CA THR A 265 -59.15 -6.54 -23.24
C THR A 265 -58.20 -5.43 -23.69
N SER A 266 -58.24 -5.18 -24.99
CA SER A 266 -57.43 -4.30 -25.82
C SER A 266 -58.09 -2.96 -26.12
N SER A 267 -57.31 -1.88 -26.29
CA SER A 267 -57.50 -0.90 -27.39
C SER A 267 -56.33 0.11 -27.46
N ARG A 268 -55.91 0.38 -28.71
CA ARG A 268 -54.85 1.33 -29.16
C ARG A 268 -55.49 2.73 -29.46
N PRO A 269 -54.88 3.62 -30.28
CA PRO A 269 -53.87 4.63 -29.92
C PRO A 269 -54.30 6.07 -30.36
N CYS A 270 -53.58 7.12 -29.93
CA CYS A 270 -53.61 8.42 -30.61
C CYS A 270 -52.20 8.97 -30.80
N GLY A 271 -51.87 9.27 -32.06
CA GLY A 271 -50.60 9.83 -32.52
C GLY A 271 -50.51 11.36 -32.39
N PRO A 272 -49.41 11.95 -32.89
CA PRO A 272 -48.93 13.27 -32.48
C PRO A 272 -49.08 14.36 -33.54
N THR A 273 -49.17 15.62 -33.11
CA THR A 273 -48.94 16.80 -33.96
C THR A 273 -47.63 17.51 -33.60
N ARG A 274 -46.86 17.76 -34.65
CA ARG A 274 -45.53 18.36 -34.74
C ARG A 274 -45.55 19.89 -34.61
N THR A 275 -44.42 20.43 -34.15
CA THR A 275 -43.60 21.48 -34.80
C THR A 275 -42.18 21.41 -34.18
N ARG A 276 -41.12 20.91 -34.86
CA ARG A 276 -40.21 21.51 -35.89
C ARG A 276 -39.45 22.75 -35.37
N LEU A 277 -38.12 22.93 -35.46
CA LEU A 277 -36.97 22.37 -36.24
C LEU A 277 -35.67 22.64 -35.43
N GLY A 278 -34.66 21.76 -35.36
CA GLY A 278 -33.53 21.52 -36.31
C GLY A 278 -32.21 21.57 -35.48
N HIS A 279 -31.16 20.75 -35.59
CA HIS A 279 -30.60 19.88 -36.63
C HIS A 279 -29.98 18.59 -36.03
N GLY A 280 -30.05 17.47 -36.77
CA GLY A 280 -29.45 16.15 -36.42
C GLY A 280 -27.92 16.14 -36.57
N ARG A 281 -27.12 15.36 -35.83
CA ARG A 281 -27.05 13.88 -35.63
C ARG A 281 -26.84 13.06 -36.91
N ALA A 282 -25.72 12.34 -36.96
CA ALA A 282 -25.70 10.92 -37.30
C ALA A 282 -24.53 10.20 -36.59
N ARG A 283 -24.87 9.10 -35.90
CA ARG A 283 -23.99 8.03 -35.40
C ARG A 283 -23.92 6.96 -36.48
N ILE A 284 -22.76 6.32 -36.65
CA ILE A 284 -22.52 5.09 -37.44
C ILE A 284 -21.25 4.46 -36.83
N ALA A 285 -21.13 3.24 -36.27
CA ALA A 285 -21.97 2.05 -36.24
C ALA A 285 -22.52 1.64 -37.61
N ASP A 286 -21.61 1.39 -38.57
CA ASP A 286 -21.75 0.57 -39.80
C ASP A 286 -20.45 0.61 -40.63
N LEU A 287 -19.28 0.34 -40.02
CA LEU A 287 -18.06 0.09 -40.79
C LEU A 287 -17.22 -1.02 -40.12
N LEU A 288 -17.83 -2.20 -40.04
CA LEU A 288 -17.13 -3.48 -40.02
C LEU A 288 -17.77 -4.37 -41.08
N ASP A 289 -17.38 -4.18 -42.35
CA ASP A 289 -17.22 -5.31 -43.25
C ASP A 289 -16.39 -4.90 -44.47
N ARG A 290 -15.21 -5.52 -44.60
CA ARG A 290 -14.35 -5.68 -45.79
C ARG A 290 -12.92 -5.93 -45.29
N GLY A 291 -12.59 -7.20 -45.09
CA GLY A 291 -11.20 -7.64 -45.11
C GLY A 291 -10.55 -7.29 -46.45
N ILE A 292 -9.29 -6.83 -46.39
CA ILE A 292 -8.20 -6.75 -47.38
C ILE A 292 -7.26 -5.67 -46.80
N GLY A 293 -5.96 -5.85 -46.56
CA GLY A 293 -5.07 -6.94 -46.87
C GLY A 293 -3.71 -6.68 -46.22
N ARG A 294 -2.98 -7.76 -45.99
CA ARG A 294 -1.53 -7.77 -45.79
C ARG A 294 -0.87 -7.06 -46.98
N ALA A 295 -0.15 -5.96 -46.73
CA ALA A 295 1.02 -5.46 -47.47
C ALA A 295 1.16 -3.93 -47.33
N LEU A 296 1.70 -3.45 -46.21
CA LEU A 296 2.41 -2.15 -46.20
C LEU A 296 3.33 -2.01 -44.97
N PHE A 297 4.14 -3.03 -44.66
CA PHE A 297 5.17 -2.93 -43.62
C PHE A 297 6.45 -3.69 -44.02
N ARG A 298 6.88 -3.48 -45.27
CA ARG A 298 8.18 -3.93 -45.79
C ARG A 298 8.77 -2.89 -46.73
N THR A 299 9.05 -1.70 -46.23
CA THR A 299 10.10 -0.83 -46.76
C THR A 299 10.43 0.19 -45.68
N LEU A 300 11.71 0.56 -45.54
CA LEU A 300 12.28 1.49 -44.54
C LEU A 300 12.86 0.83 -43.29
N CYS A 301 13.80 -0.09 -43.50
CA CYS A 301 14.91 -0.33 -42.56
C CYS A 301 16.20 -0.61 -43.35
N ARG A 302 17.16 0.32 -43.26
CA ARG A 302 18.60 0.05 -43.30
C ARG A 302 19.36 1.17 -42.53
N PRO A 303 20.57 0.89 -42.02
CA PRO A 303 20.98 1.31 -40.68
C PRO A 303 22.09 2.37 -40.70
N CYS A 304 22.16 3.18 -39.64
CA CYS A 304 23.31 4.03 -39.35
C CYS A 304 23.86 3.63 -37.98
N GLY A 305 25.09 3.11 -37.97
CA GLY A 305 25.78 2.65 -36.78
C GLY A 305 26.32 3.78 -35.92
N TYR A 306 26.33 3.56 -34.61
CA TYR A 306 27.18 4.29 -33.67
C TYR A 306 27.42 3.40 -32.44
N SER A 307 28.68 3.19 -32.08
CA SER A 307 29.11 2.47 -30.87
C SER A 307 29.50 3.47 -29.78
N PRO A 308 29.29 3.15 -28.50
CA PRO A 308 30.12 3.70 -27.44
C PRO A 308 30.76 2.62 -26.53
N HIS A 309 31.97 2.92 -26.09
CA HIS A 309 32.77 2.19 -25.09
C HIS A 309 32.28 2.46 -23.64
N PRO A 310 32.75 1.69 -22.62
CA PRO A 310 31.92 1.29 -21.49
C PRO A 310 32.20 2.05 -20.18
N THR A 311 31.18 2.16 -19.33
CA THR A 311 31.34 2.45 -17.90
C THR A 311 30.46 1.52 -17.06
N THR A 312 31.17 0.65 -16.33
CA THR A 312 30.86 -0.23 -15.19
C THR A 312 29.53 -0.05 -14.43
N GLY A 313 28.77 -1.15 -14.33
CA GLY A 313 27.70 -1.35 -13.32
C GLY A 313 26.87 -2.62 -13.56
N ALA A 314 27.16 -3.69 -12.80
CA ALA A 314 26.47 -4.98 -12.72
C ALA A 314 26.33 -5.81 -14.03
N ARG A 315 27.29 -6.72 -14.24
CA ARG A 315 27.24 -7.79 -15.24
C ARG A 315 26.02 -8.70 -15.01
N MET A 316 25.17 -8.83 -16.03
CA MET A 316 24.44 -10.07 -16.29
C MET A 316 25.47 -11.20 -16.50
N PRO A 317 25.23 -12.44 -16.06
CA PRO A 317 26.11 -13.54 -16.41
C PRO A 317 25.97 -13.80 -17.92
N THR A 318 26.96 -13.36 -18.69
CA THR A 318 27.18 -13.79 -20.07
C THR A 318 28.29 -14.82 -20.07
N ASP A 319 27.91 -16.07 -19.84
CA ASP A 319 28.70 -17.23 -20.29
C ASP A 319 27.83 -18.01 -21.30
N PRO A 320 28.13 -18.00 -22.61
CA PRO A 320 27.41 -18.81 -23.58
C PRO A 320 27.96 -20.24 -23.70
N THR A 321 28.80 -20.71 -22.78
CA THR A 321 29.42 -22.04 -22.85
C THR A 321 29.22 -22.93 -21.62
N ALA A 322 28.16 -22.69 -20.86
CA ALA A 322 27.69 -23.67 -19.87
C ALA A 322 26.65 -24.61 -20.51
N HIS A 323 27.11 -25.83 -20.83
CA HIS A 323 26.32 -27.05 -21.03
C HIS A 323 25.00 -26.94 -21.82
N LYS A 324 25.08 -27.23 -23.12
CA LYS A 324 23.96 -27.85 -23.86
C LYS A 324 23.74 -29.26 -23.34
N ASP A 325 23.22 -29.39 -22.13
CA ASP A 325 22.59 -30.64 -21.73
C ASP A 325 21.22 -30.71 -22.44
N ALA A 326 20.89 -31.88 -22.98
CA ALA A 326 19.57 -32.18 -23.49
C ALA A 326 18.49 -31.75 -22.47
N PRO A 327 17.25 -31.39 -22.87
CA PRO A 327 16.22 -30.99 -21.92
C PRO A 327 16.18 -32.03 -20.80
N ALA A 328 16.52 -31.61 -19.58
CA ALA A 328 16.62 -32.49 -18.44
C ALA A 328 15.32 -33.30 -18.38
N SER A 329 15.45 -34.63 -18.37
CA SER A 329 14.28 -35.51 -18.27
C SER A 329 13.43 -35.03 -17.10
N LEU A 330 12.14 -34.75 -17.35
CA LEU A 330 11.22 -34.26 -16.32
C LEU A 330 11.34 -35.13 -15.06
N THR A 331 11.41 -34.50 -13.89
CA THR A 331 11.42 -35.22 -12.61
C THR A 331 10.02 -35.79 -12.30
N ASP A 332 9.91 -36.65 -11.30
CA ASP A 332 8.59 -37.09 -10.82
C ASP A 332 7.75 -35.92 -10.28
N ALA A 333 8.40 -34.96 -9.61
CA ALA A 333 7.74 -33.74 -9.15
C ALA A 333 7.20 -32.90 -10.32
N ASP A 334 7.94 -32.81 -11.43
CA ASP A 334 7.48 -32.10 -12.63
C ASP A 334 6.29 -32.81 -13.28
N ARG A 335 6.32 -34.15 -13.37
CA ARG A 335 5.18 -34.94 -13.87
C ARG A 335 3.95 -34.76 -12.99
N GLU A 336 4.11 -34.78 -11.68
CA GLU A 336 3.01 -34.54 -10.74
C GLU A 336 2.44 -33.13 -10.86
N ALA A 337 3.30 -32.12 -11.01
CA ALA A 337 2.89 -30.73 -11.25
C ALA A 337 2.09 -30.61 -12.54
N LEU A 338 2.56 -31.17 -13.65
CA LEU A 338 1.84 -31.18 -14.93
C LEU A 338 0.49 -31.89 -14.83
N ALA A 339 0.43 -33.04 -14.15
CA ALA A 339 -0.83 -33.76 -13.94
C ALA A 339 -1.83 -32.95 -13.10
N ARG A 340 -1.35 -32.22 -12.09
CA ARG A 340 -2.17 -31.31 -11.29
C ARG A 340 -2.67 -30.12 -12.09
N MET A 341 -1.80 -29.48 -12.88
CA MET A 341 -2.15 -28.36 -13.76
C MET A 341 -3.20 -28.78 -14.78
N ALA A 342 -3.03 -29.92 -15.45
CA ALA A 342 -3.98 -30.42 -16.45
C ALA A 342 -5.37 -30.73 -15.87
N ARG A 343 -5.47 -31.11 -14.58
CA ARG A 343 -6.76 -31.32 -13.90
C ARG A 343 -7.54 -30.03 -13.70
N LEU A 344 -6.87 -28.92 -13.44
CA LEU A 344 -7.50 -27.62 -13.17
C LEU A 344 -7.62 -26.78 -14.45
N THR A 345 -6.62 -26.84 -15.33
CA THR A 345 -6.54 -26.05 -16.55
C THR A 345 -6.09 -26.96 -17.69
N PRO A 346 -7.02 -27.63 -18.39
CA PRO A 346 -6.70 -28.59 -19.44
C PRO A 346 -5.87 -28.02 -20.60
N HIS A 347 -5.95 -26.71 -20.82
CA HIS A 347 -5.19 -25.99 -21.85
C HIS A 347 -3.86 -25.42 -21.36
N ALA A 348 -3.46 -25.69 -20.11
CA ALA A 348 -2.17 -25.23 -19.60
C ALA A 348 -1.01 -25.89 -20.37
N ALA A 349 -0.09 -25.07 -20.85
CA ALA A 349 1.09 -25.48 -21.60
C ALA A 349 2.35 -24.77 -21.04
N PRO A 350 2.71 -25.00 -19.76
CA PRO A 350 3.80 -24.29 -19.11
C PRO A 350 5.14 -24.47 -19.82
N LEU A 351 5.41 -25.65 -20.39
CA LEU A 351 6.66 -25.94 -21.11
C LEU A 351 6.73 -25.24 -22.48
N GLU A 352 5.59 -24.84 -23.07
CA GLU A 352 5.57 -24.05 -24.31
C GLU A 352 5.83 -22.58 -24.02
N HIS A 353 5.20 -22.06 -22.95
CA HIS A 353 5.23 -20.63 -22.63
C HIS A 353 6.37 -20.22 -21.69
N LEU A 354 6.95 -21.16 -20.94
CA LEU A 354 8.04 -20.94 -19.99
C LEU A 354 8.99 -22.16 -19.93
N PRO A 355 9.66 -22.52 -21.05
CA PRO A 355 10.46 -23.75 -21.18
C PRO A 355 11.67 -23.81 -20.24
N ASP A 356 12.14 -22.67 -19.74
CA ASP A 356 13.30 -22.54 -18.87
C ASP A 356 12.98 -22.75 -17.37
N VAL A 357 11.70 -22.93 -17.02
CA VAL A 357 11.26 -23.16 -15.64
C VAL A 357 10.66 -24.57 -15.51
N PRO A 358 11.20 -25.44 -14.63
CA PRO A 358 10.60 -26.73 -14.35
C PRO A 358 9.16 -26.57 -13.83
N PRO A 359 8.17 -27.35 -14.30
CA PRO A 359 6.77 -27.25 -13.87
C PRO A 359 6.57 -27.31 -12.36
N ALA A 360 7.38 -28.08 -11.63
CA ALA A 360 7.32 -28.15 -10.17
C ALA A 360 7.70 -26.84 -9.46
N ARG A 361 8.37 -25.92 -10.17
CA ARG A 361 8.81 -24.60 -9.64
C ARG A 361 7.94 -23.45 -10.12
N ILE A 362 6.83 -23.71 -10.80
CA ILE A 362 5.81 -22.69 -11.08
C ILE A 362 4.96 -22.49 -9.81
N PRO A 363 4.74 -21.24 -9.35
CA PRO A 363 3.94 -21.00 -8.16
C PRO A 363 2.50 -21.46 -8.37
N ARG A 364 1.94 -22.14 -7.37
CA ARG A 364 0.54 -22.58 -7.39
C ARG A 364 -0.39 -21.40 -7.18
N HIS A 365 -0.01 -20.45 -6.34
CA HIS A 365 -0.78 -19.24 -6.08
C HIS A 365 0.09 -17.98 -6.17
N VAL A 366 -0.33 -17.04 -7.03
CA VAL A 366 0.27 -15.71 -7.14
C VAL A 366 -0.68 -14.64 -6.60
N ALA A 367 -0.23 -13.85 -5.63
CA ALA A 367 -0.97 -12.69 -5.14
C ALA A 367 -0.36 -11.40 -5.72
N ILE A 368 -1.20 -10.46 -6.20
CA ILE A 368 -0.72 -9.28 -6.94
C ILE A 368 -1.28 -7.98 -6.36
N ILE A 369 -0.38 -7.08 -5.98
CA ILE A 369 -0.68 -5.69 -5.62
C ILE A 369 -0.53 -4.82 -6.88
N MET A 370 -1.67 -4.45 -7.47
CA MET A 370 -1.79 -3.75 -8.76
C MET A 370 -1.58 -2.23 -8.62
N ASP A 371 -0.38 -1.83 -8.20
CA ASP A 371 -0.03 -0.42 -7.95
C ASP A 371 0.41 0.30 -9.24
N GLY A 372 0.31 1.63 -9.24
CA GLY A 372 0.81 2.50 -10.31
C GLY A 372 -0.25 2.99 -11.31
N ASN A 373 -1.52 2.61 -11.18
CA ASN A 373 -2.59 3.04 -12.11
C ASN A 373 -2.71 4.57 -12.23
N GLY A 374 -2.84 5.28 -11.11
CA GLY A 374 -2.95 6.75 -11.09
C GLY A 374 -1.66 7.43 -11.57
N ARG A 375 -0.49 6.98 -11.07
CA ARG A 375 0.83 7.49 -11.47
C ARG A 375 1.07 7.33 -12.97
N TRP A 376 0.68 6.18 -13.54
CA TRP A 376 0.73 5.94 -14.97
C TRP A 376 -0.17 6.92 -15.74
N ALA A 377 -1.42 7.11 -15.31
CA ALA A 377 -2.32 8.05 -15.97
C ALA A 377 -1.79 9.49 -15.94
N THR A 378 -1.27 9.95 -14.79
CA THR A 378 -0.62 11.25 -14.67
C THR A 378 0.57 11.38 -15.61
N ARG A 379 1.42 10.35 -15.71
CA ARG A 379 2.58 10.33 -16.61
C ARG A 379 2.18 10.45 -18.09
N GLU A 380 1.07 9.84 -18.48
CA GLU A 380 0.55 9.92 -19.85
C GLU A 380 -0.32 11.17 -20.11
N GLY A 381 -0.51 12.06 -19.12
CA GLY A 381 -1.39 13.22 -19.25
C GLY A 381 -2.89 12.88 -19.32
N LEU A 382 -3.28 11.73 -18.76
CA LEU A 382 -4.64 11.18 -18.80
C LEU A 382 -5.33 11.28 -17.42
N PRO A 383 -6.68 11.31 -17.37
CA PRO A 383 -7.42 11.21 -16.12
C PRO A 383 -7.12 9.90 -15.36
N HIS A 384 -7.12 9.91 -14.02
CA HIS A 384 -6.84 8.72 -13.20
C HIS A 384 -7.71 7.51 -13.55
N ALA A 385 -8.97 7.74 -13.92
CA ALA A 385 -9.90 6.70 -14.35
C ALA A 385 -9.39 5.89 -15.56
N GLU A 386 -8.64 6.52 -16.47
CA GLU A 386 -8.08 5.85 -17.65
C GLU A 386 -6.95 4.88 -17.26
N GLY A 387 -6.17 5.22 -16.23
CA GLY A 387 -5.18 4.30 -15.66
C GLY A 387 -5.84 3.04 -15.09
N HIS A 388 -6.94 3.21 -14.36
CA HIS A 388 -7.73 2.09 -13.86
C HIS A 388 -8.36 1.25 -14.98
N ARG A 389 -8.87 1.89 -16.05
CA ARG A 389 -9.41 1.21 -17.23
C ARG A 389 -8.38 0.29 -17.90
N ARG A 390 -7.17 0.80 -18.16
CA ARG A 390 -6.06 -0.02 -18.70
C ARG A 390 -5.54 -1.06 -17.70
N GLY A 391 -5.65 -0.75 -16.40
CA GLY A 391 -5.41 -1.72 -15.36
C GLY A 391 -6.33 -2.94 -15.45
N ALA A 392 -7.61 -2.75 -15.76
CA ALA A 392 -8.56 -3.85 -15.95
C ALA A 392 -8.22 -4.71 -17.19
N GLU A 393 -7.75 -4.10 -18.28
CA GLU A 393 -7.24 -4.84 -19.45
C GLU A 393 -6.02 -5.70 -19.09
N THR A 394 -5.17 -5.19 -18.19
CA THR A 394 -4.00 -5.94 -17.71
C THR A 394 -4.38 -7.11 -16.81
N VAL A 395 -5.42 -6.99 -15.99
CA VAL A 395 -5.97 -8.12 -15.22
C VAL A 395 -6.28 -9.29 -16.14
N ARG A 396 -7.02 -9.05 -17.22
CA ARG A 396 -7.37 -10.10 -18.18
C ARG A 396 -6.12 -10.79 -18.74
N ARG A 397 -5.14 -10.01 -19.20
CA ARG A 397 -3.88 -10.54 -19.74
C ARG A 397 -3.14 -11.43 -18.74
N ILE A 398 -3.09 -11.03 -17.47
CA ILE A 398 -2.37 -11.79 -16.43
C ILE A 398 -3.13 -13.04 -16.01
N VAL A 399 -4.46 -13.00 -15.96
CA VAL A 399 -5.29 -14.19 -15.68
C VAL A 399 -5.14 -15.22 -16.81
N GLU A 400 -5.22 -14.78 -18.07
CA GLU A 400 -5.01 -15.64 -19.24
C GLU A 400 -3.60 -16.26 -19.24
N GLU A 401 -2.57 -15.47 -18.96
CA GLU A 401 -1.19 -15.96 -18.87
C GLU A 401 -0.99 -16.92 -17.68
N GLY A 402 -1.59 -16.63 -16.52
CA GLY A 402 -1.58 -17.53 -15.37
C GLY A 402 -2.20 -18.90 -15.69
N GLY A 403 -3.33 -18.91 -16.39
CA GLY A 403 -3.96 -20.15 -16.86
C GLY A 403 -3.06 -20.95 -17.81
N ARG A 404 -2.43 -20.28 -18.78
CA ARG A 404 -1.47 -20.91 -19.71
C ARG A 404 -0.28 -21.55 -19.00
N LEU A 405 0.18 -20.94 -17.91
CA LEU A 405 1.29 -21.44 -17.10
C LEU A 405 0.87 -22.47 -16.04
N GLY A 406 -0.43 -22.74 -15.88
CA GLY A 406 -0.93 -23.69 -14.88
C GLY A 406 -0.94 -23.16 -13.44
N VAL A 407 -0.99 -21.84 -13.25
CA VAL A 407 -1.20 -21.23 -11.93
C VAL A 407 -2.62 -21.53 -11.44
N GLU A 408 -2.73 -22.09 -10.24
CA GLU A 408 -4.00 -22.57 -9.68
C GLU A 408 -4.86 -21.44 -9.11
N ALA A 409 -4.22 -20.40 -8.57
CA ALA A 409 -4.92 -19.25 -8.02
C ALA A 409 -4.17 -17.94 -8.30
N VAL A 410 -4.94 -16.90 -8.64
CA VAL A 410 -4.44 -15.53 -8.71
C VAL A 410 -5.30 -14.65 -7.80
N THR A 411 -4.71 -14.08 -6.75
CA THR A 411 -5.39 -13.11 -5.88
C THR A 411 -4.99 -11.69 -6.25
N LEU A 412 -5.95 -10.85 -6.60
CA LEU A 412 -5.71 -9.46 -7.02
C LEU A 412 -6.17 -8.49 -5.94
N TYR A 413 -5.28 -7.55 -5.58
CA TYR A 413 -5.64 -6.48 -4.66
C TYR A 413 -6.38 -5.35 -5.38
N SER A 414 -7.68 -5.57 -5.64
CA SER A 414 -8.49 -4.72 -6.52
C SER A 414 -9.00 -3.44 -5.84
N PHE A 415 -9.41 -3.51 -4.57
CA PHE A 415 -9.84 -2.33 -3.82
C PHE A 415 -9.56 -2.52 -2.32
N SER A 416 -8.73 -1.65 -1.75
CA SER A 416 -8.38 -1.63 -0.32
C SER A 416 -9.34 -0.77 0.51
N THR A 417 -9.44 -1.04 1.81
CA THR A 417 -10.17 -0.20 2.77
C THR A 417 -9.65 1.24 2.82
N GLU A 418 -8.38 1.46 2.47
CA GLU A 418 -7.74 2.76 2.47
C GLU A 418 -8.17 3.60 1.25
N ASN A 419 -8.73 2.97 0.21
CA ASN A 419 -9.19 3.68 -0.99
C ASN A 419 -10.41 4.57 -0.72
N TRP A 420 -11.14 4.35 0.38
CA TRP A 420 -12.21 5.26 0.82
C TRP A 420 -11.74 6.66 1.21
N LYS A 421 -10.43 6.86 1.42
CA LYS A 421 -9.84 8.18 1.71
C LYS A 421 -9.68 9.07 0.47
N ARG A 422 -9.94 8.52 -0.73
CA ARG A 422 -9.84 9.25 -2.01
C ARG A 422 -11.06 10.16 -2.22
N SER A 423 -11.04 10.96 -3.29
CA SER A 423 -12.19 11.81 -3.64
C SER A 423 -13.42 10.94 -3.96
N ARG A 424 -14.62 11.48 -3.72
CA ARG A 424 -15.87 10.77 -4.01
C ARG A 424 -15.97 10.40 -5.48
N GLU A 425 -15.57 11.32 -6.36
CA GLU A 425 -15.57 11.11 -7.80
C GLU A 425 -14.67 9.95 -8.22
N GLU A 426 -13.51 9.78 -7.59
CA GLU A 426 -12.60 8.66 -7.87
C GLU A 426 -13.16 7.34 -7.32
N VAL A 427 -13.74 7.36 -6.12
CA VAL A 427 -14.39 6.17 -5.54
C VAL A 427 -15.57 5.72 -6.41
N ASP A 428 -16.43 6.64 -6.83
CA ASP A 428 -17.59 6.33 -7.68
C ASP A 428 -17.14 5.76 -9.04
N ALA A 429 -16.08 6.33 -9.64
CA ALA A 429 -15.50 5.81 -10.87
C ALA A 429 -14.96 4.37 -10.71
N LEU A 430 -14.32 4.06 -9.58
CA LEU A 430 -13.83 2.71 -9.26
C LEU A 430 -14.98 1.71 -9.10
N MET A 431 -16.07 2.11 -8.44
CA MET A 431 -17.26 1.27 -8.29
C MET A 431 -17.91 0.97 -9.64
N GLN A 432 -18.05 1.98 -10.51
CA GLN A 432 -18.57 1.79 -11.86
C GLN A 432 -17.67 0.91 -12.73
N LEU A 433 -16.35 1.06 -12.61
CA LEU A 433 -15.41 0.18 -13.30
C LEU A 433 -15.52 -1.27 -12.82
N CYS A 434 -15.73 -1.49 -11.52
CA CYS A 434 -15.96 -2.82 -10.97
C CYS A 434 -17.22 -3.48 -11.57
N ILE A 435 -18.32 -2.73 -11.67
CA ILE A 435 -19.56 -3.20 -12.31
C ILE A 435 -19.31 -3.55 -13.78
N ALA A 436 -18.66 -2.65 -14.52
CA ALA A 436 -18.35 -2.85 -15.93
C ALA A 436 -17.48 -4.09 -16.16
N TYR A 437 -16.44 -4.29 -15.36
CA TYR A 437 -15.58 -5.48 -15.41
C TYR A 437 -16.38 -6.77 -15.14
N CYS A 438 -17.22 -6.78 -14.09
CA CYS A 438 -18.04 -7.95 -13.77
C CYS A 438 -19.03 -8.32 -14.87
N GLN A 439 -19.48 -7.34 -15.65
CA GLN A 439 -20.38 -7.54 -16.78
C GLN A 439 -19.63 -7.98 -18.05
N SER A 440 -18.50 -7.36 -18.36
CA SER A 440 -17.73 -7.65 -19.59
C SER A 440 -16.99 -8.98 -19.52
N GLU A 441 -16.43 -9.34 -18.36
CA GLU A 441 -15.56 -10.51 -18.26
C GLU A 441 -16.31 -11.80 -17.93
N ARG A 442 -17.58 -11.74 -17.52
CA ARG A 442 -18.35 -12.91 -17.06
C ARG A 442 -18.34 -14.06 -18.08
N GLU A 443 -18.74 -13.77 -19.32
CA GLU A 443 -18.78 -14.79 -20.38
C GLU A 443 -17.40 -15.33 -20.71
N SER A 444 -16.37 -14.48 -20.63
CA SER A 444 -14.99 -14.90 -20.85
C SER A 444 -14.53 -15.84 -19.75
N LEU A 445 -14.70 -15.48 -18.49
CA LEU A 445 -14.27 -16.29 -17.35
C LEU A 445 -14.99 -17.66 -17.32
N VAL A 446 -16.28 -17.70 -17.66
CA VAL A 446 -17.01 -18.97 -17.80
C VAL A 446 -16.45 -19.82 -18.92
N ARG A 447 -16.20 -19.23 -20.09
CA ARG A 447 -15.64 -19.94 -21.26
C ARG A 447 -14.25 -20.50 -20.98
N GLU A 448 -13.41 -19.72 -20.30
CA GLU A 448 -12.04 -20.11 -19.92
C GLU A 448 -12.01 -21.06 -18.70
N GLY A 449 -13.16 -21.40 -18.11
CA GLY A 449 -13.22 -22.30 -16.96
C GLY A 449 -12.56 -21.72 -15.71
N VAL A 450 -12.65 -20.41 -15.50
CA VAL A 450 -12.10 -19.72 -14.32
C VAL A 450 -13.17 -19.55 -13.26
N ARG A 451 -12.88 -20.01 -12.03
CA ARG A 451 -13.74 -19.80 -10.87
C ARG A 451 -13.43 -18.43 -10.25
N VAL A 452 -14.45 -17.61 -9.98
CA VAL A 452 -14.25 -16.32 -9.29
C VAL A 452 -14.62 -16.45 -7.82
N ARG A 453 -13.77 -15.88 -6.96
CA ARG A 453 -14.02 -15.70 -5.52
C ARG A 453 -13.78 -14.24 -5.15
N VAL A 454 -14.52 -13.72 -4.18
CA VAL A 454 -14.33 -12.37 -3.64
C VAL A 454 -14.04 -12.45 -2.15
N ILE A 455 -13.04 -11.70 -1.69
CA ILE A 455 -12.70 -11.55 -0.26
C ILE A 455 -12.74 -10.08 0.14
N GLY A 456 -13.00 -9.80 1.41
CA GLY A 456 -13.16 -8.45 1.97
C GLY A 456 -14.62 -8.15 2.35
N ARG A 457 -14.88 -6.90 2.76
CA ARG A 457 -16.19 -6.49 3.28
C ARG A 457 -17.13 -6.05 2.17
N VAL A 458 -17.56 -7.02 1.37
CA VAL A 458 -18.49 -6.81 0.25
C VAL A 458 -19.83 -6.23 0.70
N HIS A 459 -20.29 -6.55 1.91
CA HIS A 459 -21.54 -6.04 2.46
C HIS A 459 -21.55 -4.50 2.67
N GLU A 460 -20.38 -3.86 2.77
CA GLU A 460 -20.26 -2.40 2.89
C GLU A 460 -20.28 -1.68 1.52
N LEU A 461 -20.20 -2.41 0.40
CA LEU A 461 -20.22 -1.83 -0.94
C LEU A 461 -21.62 -1.39 -1.38
N PRO A 462 -21.76 -0.47 -2.35
CA PRO A 462 -23.04 -0.12 -2.97
C PRO A 462 -23.81 -1.36 -3.50
N GLU A 463 -25.14 -1.29 -3.47
CA GLU A 463 -26.01 -2.44 -3.79
C GLU A 463 -25.82 -2.97 -5.22
N ASP A 464 -25.67 -2.07 -6.19
CA ASP A 464 -25.39 -2.39 -7.59
C ASP A 464 -24.04 -3.12 -7.76
N VAL A 465 -23.00 -2.69 -7.04
CA VAL A 465 -21.69 -3.37 -7.02
C VAL A 465 -21.82 -4.77 -6.41
N ARG A 466 -22.51 -4.90 -5.27
CA ARG A 466 -22.75 -6.21 -4.63
C ARG A 466 -23.52 -7.16 -5.55
N ALA A 467 -24.54 -6.65 -6.23
CA ALA A 467 -25.32 -7.44 -7.19
C ALA A 467 -24.47 -7.91 -8.37
N ALA A 468 -23.63 -7.03 -8.93
CA ALA A 468 -22.74 -7.38 -10.04
C ALA A 468 -21.71 -8.46 -9.65
N LEU A 469 -21.08 -8.31 -8.47
CA LEU A 469 -20.13 -9.29 -7.93
C LEU A 469 -20.81 -10.63 -7.63
N GLY A 470 -21.99 -10.61 -6.99
CA GLY A 470 -22.75 -11.81 -6.66
C GLY A 470 -23.13 -12.61 -7.91
N GLN A 471 -23.57 -11.94 -8.98
CA GLN A 471 -23.86 -12.60 -10.25
C GLN A 471 -22.62 -13.25 -10.89
N LEU A 472 -21.44 -12.60 -10.80
CA LEU A 472 -20.20 -13.14 -11.34
C LEU A 472 -19.73 -14.38 -10.56
N VAL A 473 -19.78 -14.32 -9.22
CA VAL A 473 -19.41 -15.44 -8.34
C VAL A 473 -20.36 -16.62 -8.57
N GLU A 474 -21.67 -16.37 -8.64
CA GLU A 474 -22.65 -17.43 -8.86
C GLU A 474 -22.44 -18.12 -10.22
N ALA A 475 -22.26 -17.34 -11.29
CA ALA A 475 -22.05 -17.84 -12.65
C ALA A 475 -20.80 -18.75 -12.79
N THR A 476 -19.82 -18.59 -11.90
CA THR A 476 -18.56 -19.35 -11.93
C THR A 476 -18.43 -20.36 -10.78
N SER A 477 -19.43 -20.46 -9.90
CA SER A 477 -19.34 -21.21 -8.64
C SER A 477 -19.16 -22.73 -8.79
N LYS A 478 -19.66 -23.30 -9.89
CA LYS A 478 -19.61 -24.75 -10.20
C LYS A 478 -18.37 -25.16 -10.98
N ILE A 479 -17.56 -24.20 -11.40
CA ILE A 479 -16.35 -24.45 -12.17
C ILE A 479 -15.29 -25.08 -11.26
N VAL A 480 -14.78 -26.23 -11.67
CA VAL A 480 -13.58 -26.84 -11.08
C VAL A 480 -12.40 -26.47 -11.98
N GLY A 481 -11.74 -25.37 -11.65
CA GLY A 481 -10.66 -24.81 -12.46
C GLY A 481 -9.82 -23.80 -11.69
N PRO A 482 -8.94 -23.04 -12.37
CA PRO A 482 -8.12 -22.02 -11.71
C PRO A 482 -9.02 -20.96 -11.07
N THR A 483 -8.58 -20.42 -9.93
CA THR A 483 -9.36 -19.44 -9.17
C THR A 483 -8.81 -18.03 -9.34
N LEU A 484 -9.66 -17.11 -9.78
CA LEU A 484 -9.44 -15.68 -9.67
C LEU A 484 -10.06 -15.18 -8.37
N CYS A 485 -9.23 -14.79 -7.40
CA CYS A 485 -9.67 -14.20 -6.15
C CYS A 485 -9.55 -12.67 -6.20
N LEU A 486 -10.66 -11.96 -6.05
CA LEU A 486 -10.70 -10.50 -6.03
C LEU A 486 -10.79 -10.01 -4.58
N ALA A 487 -9.77 -9.29 -4.12
CA ALA A 487 -9.79 -8.64 -2.82
C ALA A 487 -10.39 -7.23 -2.95
N ILE A 488 -11.64 -7.08 -2.52
CA ILE A 488 -12.45 -5.86 -2.69
C ILE A 488 -12.96 -5.38 -1.33
N ASN A 489 -12.72 -4.09 -1.05
CA ASN A 489 -12.88 -3.53 0.30
C ASN A 489 -12.18 -4.42 1.34
N TYR A 490 -10.93 -4.78 1.03
CA TYR A 490 -10.16 -5.77 1.76
C TYR A 490 -8.99 -5.12 2.52
N GLY A 491 -8.79 -5.59 3.75
CA GLY A 491 -7.57 -5.40 4.53
C GLY A 491 -7.37 -6.58 5.46
N SER A 492 -6.17 -7.14 5.51
CA SER A 492 -5.91 -8.39 6.23
C SER A 492 -6.09 -8.28 7.75
N ARG A 493 -5.74 -7.14 8.34
CA ARG A 493 -6.07 -6.87 9.76
C ARG A 493 -7.57 -6.97 10.05
N GLN A 494 -8.40 -6.52 9.10
CA GLN A 494 -9.84 -6.58 9.22
C GLN A 494 -10.35 -8.01 9.02
N GLU A 495 -9.82 -8.73 8.03
CA GLU A 495 -10.10 -10.15 7.81
C GLU A 495 -9.81 -10.99 9.07
N ILE A 496 -8.63 -10.82 9.67
CA ILE A 496 -8.24 -11.52 10.91
C ILE A 496 -9.18 -11.14 12.05
N THR A 497 -9.55 -9.85 12.17
CA THR A 497 -10.49 -9.41 13.21
C THR A 497 -11.87 -10.06 13.04
N ASP A 498 -12.36 -10.16 11.80
CA ASP A 498 -13.65 -10.73 11.50
C ASP A 498 -13.64 -12.27 11.71
N ALA A 499 -12.55 -12.95 11.35
CA ALA A 499 -12.33 -14.37 11.65
C ALA A 499 -12.29 -14.65 13.17
N VAL A 500 -11.57 -13.83 13.94
CA VAL A 500 -11.53 -13.96 15.41
C VAL A 500 -12.91 -13.77 16.03
N ARG A 501 -13.73 -12.84 15.51
CA ARG A 501 -15.12 -12.65 15.95
C ARG A 501 -16.00 -13.87 15.65
N ASP A 502 -15.87 -14.46 14.47
CA ASP A 502 -16.60 -15.68 14.12
C ASP A 502 -16.24 -16.84 15.05
N LEU A 503 -14.93 -17.09 15.23
CA LEU A 503 -14.43 -18.13 16.12
C LEU A 503 -14.88 -17.92 17.57
N ALA A 504 -14.83 -16.68 18.07
CA ALA A 504 -15.32 -16.35 19.40
C ALA A 504 -16.83 -16.63 19.54
N GLY A 505 -17.63 -16.31 18.51
CA GLY A 505 -19.06 -16.63 18.50
C GLY A 505 -19.33 -18.14 18.47
N ARG A 506 -18.54 -18.93 17.73
CA ARG A 506 -18.62 -20.40 17.72
C ARG A 506 -18.28 -21.00 19.08
N VAL A 507 -17.28 -20.43 19.76
CA VAL A 507 -16.94 -20.78 21.15
C VAL A 507 -18.10 -20.49 22.10
N GLU A 508 -18.69 -19.30 22.02
CA GLU A 508 -19.83 -18.91 22.87
C GLU A 508 -21.05 -19.84 22.68
N ARG A 509 -21.29 -20.31 21.45
CA ARG A 509 -22.36 -21.28 21.13
C ARG A 509 -22.03 -22.73 21.50
N GLY A 510 -20.81 -23.01 21.97
CA GLY A 510 -20.36 -24.37 22.29
C GLY A 510 -20.06 -25.25 21.07
N GLU A 511 -19.92 -24.64 19.88
CA GLU A 511 -19.58 -25.33 18.63
C GLU A 511 -18.06 -25.57 18.49
N LEU A 512 -17.26 -24.87 19.29
CA LEU A 512 -15.80 -24.93 19.28
C LEU A 512 -15.26 -24.76 20.71
N ALA A 513 -14.31 -25.59 21.14
CA ALA A 513 -13.62 -25.38 22.40
C ALA A 513 -12.50 -24.33 22.21
N PRO A 514 -12.27 -23.39 23.16
CA PRO A 514 -11.18 -22.42 23.04
C PRO A 514 -9.81 -23.05 22.78
N ASP A 515 -9.52 -24.16 23.46
CA ASP A 515 -8.24 -24.87 23.36
C ASP A 515 -8.09 -25.67 22.05
N ALA A 516 -9.16 -25.76 21.25
CA ALA A 516 -9.13 -26.37 19.93
C ALA A 516 -8.80 -25.36 18.81
N ILE A 517 -8.60 -24.07 19.13
CA ILE A 517 -8.23 -23.05 18.15
C ILE A 517 -6.72 -23.15 17.87
N ASP A 518 -6.39 -23.53 16.64
CA ASP A 518 -5.02 -23.59 16.11
C ASP A 518 -4.88 -22.82 14.78
N GLU A 519 -3.71 -22.89 14.14
CA GLU A 519 -3.43 -22.20 12.87
C GLU A 519 -4.36 -22.66 11.74
N THR A 520 -4.74 -23.94 11.71
CA THR A 520 -5.70 -24.48 10.74
C THR A 520 -7.08 -23.90 10.98
N THR A 521 -7.54 -23.86 12.22
CA THR A 521 -8.82 -23.28 12.62
C THR A 521 -8.93 -21.82 12.23
N ILE A 522 -7.85 -21.05 12.40
CA ILE A 522 -7.78 -19.66 11.95
C ILE A 522 -7.84 -19.59 10.42
N SER A 523 -7.03 -20.39 9.72
CA SER A 523 -6.96 -20.40 8.26
C SER A 523 -8.30 -20.75 7.61
N ASP A 524 -9.04 -21.69 8.19
CA ASP A 524 -10.38 -22.09 7.75
C ASP A 524 -11.45 -21.02 8.00
N ALA A 525 -11.22 -20.10 8.94
CA ALA A 525 -12.10 -18.96 9.21
C ALA A 525 -11.79 -17.73 8.35
N LEU A 526 -10.68 -17.71 7.61
CA LEU A 526 -10.31 -16.60 6.72
C LEU A 526 -11.05 -16.67 5.37
N GLY A 527 -11.16 -15.53 4.68
CA GLY A 527 -11.84 -15.45 3.38
C GLY A 527 -11.17 -16.29 2.29
N THR A 528 -9.89 -16.62 2.46
CA THR A 528 -9.09 -17.45 1.57
C THR A 528 -9.18 -18.96 1.83
N ALA A 529 -9.96 -19.41 2.82
CA ALA A 529 -10.07 -20.84 3.18
C ALA A 529 -10.30 -21.73 1.95
N GLY A 530 -9.48 -22.77 1.80
CA GLY A 530 -9.52 -23.70 0.66
C GLY A 530 -8.74 -23.26 -0.59
N LEU A 531 -8.15 -22.07 -0.62
CA LEU A 531 -7.15 -21.70 -1.62
C LEU A 531 -5.75 -22.20 -1.17
N PRO A 532 -4.85 -22.57 -2.10
CA PRO A 532 -3.44 -22.74 -1.75
C PRO A 532 -2.88 -21.45 -1.13
N GLU A 533 -1.90 -21.54 -0.23
CA GLU A 533 -1.21 -20.35 0.25
C GLU A 533 -0.45 -19.67 -0.90
N PRO A 534 -0.37 -18.32 -0.93
CA PRO A 534 0.46 -17.60 -1.90
C PRO A 534 1.92 -18.06 -1.85
N ASP A 535 2.41 -18.55 -2.98
CA ASP A 535 3.83 -18.85 -3.16
C ASP A 535 4.62 -17.58 -3.49
N LEU A 536 4.00 -16.68 -4.25
CA LEU A 536 4.60 -15.48 -4.81
C LEU A 536 3.67 -14.29 -4.63
N VAL A 537 4.19 -13.20 -4.06
CA VAL A 537 3.55 -11.89 -4.05
C VAL A 537 4.26 -10.98 -5.04
N ILE A 538 3.53 -10.50 -6.05
CA ILE A 538 4.00 -9.51 -7.01
C ILE A 538 3.46 -8.15 -6.61
N ARG A 539 4.32 -7.13 -6.58
CA ARG A 539 3.90 -5.73 -6.47
C ARG A 539 4.49 -4.90 -7.59
N THR A 540 3.66 -4.10 -8.25
CA THR A 540 4.09 -3.19 -9.32
C THR A 540 4.47 -1.81 -8.80
N ALA A 541 5.00 -0.96 -9.68
CA ALA A 541 5.33 0.45 -9.42
C ALA A 541 6.43 0.74 -8.37
N GLY A 542 7.32 -0.22 -8.11
CA GLY A 542 8.55 -0.07 -7.32
C GLY A 542 8.36 0.05 -5.80
N GLU A 543 7.12 0.02 -5.31
CA GLU A 543 6.84 0.21 -3.89
C GLU A 543 7.14 -1.07 -3.09
N MET A 544 7.98 -0.98 -2.07
CA MET A 544 8.42 -2.13 -1.28
C MET A 544 7.68 -2.23 0.06
N ARG A 545 6.38 -2.55 -0.02
CA ARG A 545 5.53 -2.84 1.16
C ARG A 545 4.40 -3.78 0.77
N VAL A 546 3.79 -4.45 1.74
CA VAL A 546 2.63 -5.33 1.50
C VAL A 546 1.29 -4.61 1.64
N SER A 547 1.27 -3.44 2.29
CA SER A 547 0.08 -2.59 2.40
C SER A 547 -1.17 -3.31 2.93
N ASN A 548 -1.04 -4.07 4.04
CA ASN A 548 -2.16 -4.78 4.68
C ASN A 548 -2.81 -5.87 3.78
N PHE A 549 -2.08 -6.36 2.78
CA PHE A 549 -2.54 -7.42 1.89
C PHE A 549 -2.13 -8.80 2.41
N LEU A 550 -3.10 -9.70 2.64
CA LEU A 550 -2.90 -11.13 2.93
C LEU A 550 -1.87 -11.46 4.04
N LEU A 551 -1.80 -10.67 5.11
CA LEU A 551 -0.74 -10.74 6.13
C LEU A 551 -0.57 -12.13 6.76
N TRP A 552 -1.67 -12.87 6.97
CA TRP A 552 -1.60 -14.25 7.46
C TRP A 552 -1.05 -15.18 6.38
N GLN A 553 -1.62 -15.10 5.19
CA GLN A 553 -1.38 -16.03 4.09
C GLN A 553 0.01 -15.86 3.47
N ILE A 554 0.63 -14.68 3.53
CA ILE A 554 1.94 -14.41 2.89
C ILE A 554 3.14 -14.68 3.79
N SER A 555 2.94 -15.32 4.95
CA SER A 555 4.00 -15.54 5.96
C SER A 555 5.29 -16.14 5.37
N TYR A 556 5.16 -17.08 4.41
CA TYR A 556 6.28 -17.74 3.71
C TYR A 556 6.27 -17.50 2.20
N ALA A 557 5.55 -16.49 1.73
CA ALA A 557 5.50 -16.14 0.32
C ALA A 557 6.76 -15.39 -0.11
N GLU A 558 7.23 -15.67 -1.31
CA GLU A 558 8.32 -14.92 -1.92
C GLU A 558 7.81 -13.56 -2.42
N LEU A 559 8.55 -12.49 -2.14
CA LEU A 559 8.19 -11.15 -2.61
C LEU A 559 8.95 -10.79 -3.89
N PHE A 560 8.24 -10.31 -4.90
CA PHE A 560 8.78 -9.77 -6.15
C PHE A 560 8.21 -8.36 -6.39
N VAL A 561 9.08 -7.38 -6.52
CA VAL A 561 8.70 -5.98 -6.80
C VAL A 561 9.18 -5.61 -8.19
N SER A 562 8.25 -5.12 -9.01
CA SER A 562 8.51 -4.61 -10.36
C SER A 562 8.40 -3.09 -10.36
N ASP A 563 9.33 -2.41 -11.01
CA ASP A 563 9.28 -0.95 -11.22
C ASP A 563 8.24 -0.55 -12.28
N VAL A 564 7.71 -1.51 -13.04
CA VAL A 564 6.71 -1.28 -14.09
C VAL A 564 5.36 -0.93 -13.46
N PHE A 565 4.68 0.08 -13.99
CA PHE A 565 3.32 0.42 -13.55
C PHE A 565 2.30 -0.62 -14.01
N TRP A 566 1.25 -0.87 -13.22
CA TRP A 566 0.27 -1.91 -13.51
C TRP A 566 -0.32 -1.86 -14.93
N PRO A 567 -0.73 -0.70 -15.49
CA PRO A 567 -1.23 -0.64 -16.88
C PRO A 567 -0.24 -1.11 -17.97
N GLU A 568 1.05 -1.18 -17.67
CA GLU A 568 2.13 -1.61 -18.58
C GLU A 568 2.65 -3.01 -18.25
N PHE A 569 2.12 -3.63 -17.19
CA PHE A 569 2.56 -4.95 -16.77
C PHE A 569 2.11 -5.98 -17.82
N SER A 570 3.07 -6.76 -18.32
CA SER A 570 2.90 -7.60 -19.51
C SER A 570 3.01 -9.07 -19.13
N ALA A 571 2.62 -9.97 -20.04
CA ALA A 571 2.85 -11.40 -19.88
C ALA A 571 4.34 -11.72 -19.65
N GLU A 572 5.25 -11.00 -20.31
CA GLU A 572 6.69 -11.20 -20.12
C GLU A 572 7.16 -10.73 -18.73
N HIS A 573 6.61 -9.63 -18.21
CA HIS A 573 6.90 -9.21 -16.83
C HIS A 573 6.41 -10.26 -15.81
N PHE A 574 5.25 -10.87 -16.06
CA PHE A 574 4.71 -11.94 -15.23
C PHE A 574 5.57 -13.22 -15.27
N ARG A 575 5.98 -13.65 -16.46
CA ARG A 575 6.94 -14.75 -16.64
C ARG A 575 8.27 -14.45 -15.96
N GLY A 576 8.78 -13.22 -16.06
CA GLY A 576 9.97 -12.77 -15.36
C GLY A 576 9.85 -12.90 -13.84
N ALA A 577 8.70 -12.56 -13.26
CA ALA A 577 8.44 -12.75 -11.83
C ALA A 577 8.42 -14.25 -11.45
N ILE A 578 7.84 -15.11 -12.29
CA ILE A 578 7.82 -16.56 -12.07
C ILE A 578 9.24 -17.15 -12.18
N ARG A 579 10.05 -16.72 -13.15
CA ARG A 579 11.48 -17.13 -13.24
C ARG A 579 12.25 -16.72 -11.99
N ALA A 580 12.05 -15.49 -11.52
CA ALA A 580 12.69 -15.00 -10.31
C ALA A 580 12.28 -15.82 -9.06
N PHE A 581 11.02 -16.24 -8.98
CA PHE A 581 10.54 -17.18 -7.97
C PHE A 581 11.21 -18.56 -8.10
N ALA A 582 11.21 -19.12 -9.31
CA ALA A 582 11.77 -20.45 -9.58
C ALA A 582 13.28 -20.53 -9.30
N ALA A 583 14.01 -19.41 -9.41
CA ALA A 583 15.43 -19.35 -9.08
C ALA A 583 15.72 -19.41 -7.57
N ARG A 584 14.73 -19.17 -6.70
CA ARG A 584 14.92 -19.15 -5.23
C ARG A 584 14.93 -20.56 -4.64
N ASP A 585 15.82 -20.78 -3.69
CA ASP A 585 15.89 -22.00 -2.89
C ASP A 585 15.03 -21.83 -1.63
N ARG A 586 13.80 -22.34 -1.67
CA ARG A 586 12.81 -22.20 -0.58
C ARG A 586 13.06 -23.25 0.49
N ARG A 587 13.52 -22.81 1.67
CA ARG A 587 13.92 -23.72 2.75
C ARG A 587 12.89 -23.89 3.86
N PHE A 588 11.80 -23.11 3.91
CA PHE A 588 10.73 -23.21 4.93
C PHE A 588 11.24 -23.48 6.38
N GLY A 589 12.38 -22.88 6.77
CA GLY A 589 13.00 -23.10 8.08
C GLY A 589 13.80 -24.40 8.26
N ALA A 590 13.85 -25.30 7.28
CA ALA A 590 14.70 -26.49 7.29
C ALA A 590 16.18 -26.13 7.04
N ARG A 591 17.08 -26.65 7.88
CA ARG A 591 18.53 -26.55 7.65
C ARG A 591 18.96 -27.60 6.63
N PRO A 592 19.96 -27.31 5.76
CA PRO A 592 20.54 -28.34 4.91
C PRO A 592 21.06 -29.48 5.79
N ALA A 593 20.82 -30.73 5.37
CA ALA A 593 21.49 -31.86 5.99
C ALA A 593 23.00 -31.63 5.93
N PRO A 594 23.76 -31.89 7.01
CA PRO A 594 25.20 -31.75 6.99
C PRO A 594 25.76 -32.64 5.88
N ALA A 595 26.61 -32.08 5.02
CA ALA A 595 27.26 -32.81 3.94
C ALA A 595 27.92 -34.09 4.51
N PRO A 596 27.79 -35.25 3.85
CA PRO A 596 28.41 -36.47 4.31
C PRO A 596 29.91 -36.23 4.45
N ARG A 597 30.44 -36.43 5.67
CA ARG A 597 31.88 -36.36 5.91
C ARG A 597 32.53 -37.39 4.99
N ALA A 598 33.40 -36.92 4.10
CA ALA A 598 34.24 -37.81 3.31
C ALA A 598 35.02 -38.71 4.27
N THR A 599 34.68 -40.00 4.28
CA THR A 599 35.48 -41.02 4.93
C THR A 599 36.72 -41.21 4.08
N SER A 600 37.86 -40.68 4.54
CA SER A 600 39.17 -41.04 4.00
C SER A 600 39.39 -42.54 4.24
N ARG A 601 39.51 -43.30 3.16
CA ARG A 601 40.18 -44.60 3.15
C ARG A 601 41.36 -44.51 2.20
#